data_AF-A0A8S3CAP9-F1
#
_entry.id   AF-A0A8S3CAP9-F1
#
_cell.length_a   1.000
_cell.length_b   1.000
_cell.length_c   1.000
_cell.angle_alpha   90.00
_cell.angle_beta   90.00
_cell.angle_gamma   90.00
#
_symmetry.space_group_name_H-M   'P 1'
#
loop_
_entity.id
_entity.type
_entity.pdbx_description
1 polymer ?
#
loop_
_entity_poly.entity_id
_entity_poly.type
_entity_poly.pdbx_seq_one_letter_code
_entity_poly.pdbx_strand_id
1 'polypeptide(L)' 'MDENESLYVVDNSRNEVRRYKKGESQGAVVAGGNGGGNRLDQLSNPHYIFVDRDHSV' A
#
# COMPACT_ATOMS: atom_id res chain seq x y z
N MET A 1 0.56 2.32 -11.48
CA MET A 1 -0.66 3.13 -11.50
C MET A 1 -1.77 2.22 -12.00
N ASP A 2 -2.90 2.16 -11.31
CA ASP A 2 -4.01 1.31 -11.74
C ASP A 2 -4.87 1.98 -12.83
N GLU A 3 -5.90 1.28 -13.30
CA GLU A 3 -6.87 1.78 -14.28
C GLU A 3 -7.67 3.01 -13.79
N ASN A 4 -7.67 3.26 -12.47
CA ASN A 4 -8.32 4.40 -11.83
C ASN A 4 -7.33 5.58 -11.59
N GLU A 5 -6.19 5.59 -12.27
CA GLU A 5 -5.11 6.59 -12.07
C GLU A 5 -4.61 6.65 -10.61
N SER A 6 -4.68 5.54 -9.85
CA SER A 6 -4.20 5.51 -8.47
C SER A 6 -2.71 5.16 -8.40
N LEU A 7 -1.97 5.88 -7.57
CA LEU A 7 -0.58 5.59 -7.23
C LEU A 7 -0.53 4.78 -5.93
N TYR A 8 0.23 3.68 -5.93
CA TYR A 8 0.48 2.87 -4.76
C TYR A 8 1.93 3.08 -4.33
N VAL A 9 2.13 3.36 -3.05
CA VAL A 9 3.44 3.66 -2.47
C VAL A 9 3.66 2.78 -1.26
N VAL A 10 4.84 2.18 -1.19
CA VAL A 10 5.31 1.45 -0.02
C VAL A 10 6.03 2.41 0.90
N ASP A 11 5.56 2.51 2.15
CA ASP A 11 6.33 3.14 3.22
C ASP A 11 6.92 2.04 4.10
N ASN A 12 8.19 1.72 3.82
CA ASN A 12 8.93 0.70 4.56
C ASN A 12 9.13 1.10 6.03
N SER A 13 9.33 2.39 6.32
CA SER A 13 9.53 2.88 7.68
C SER A 13 8.31 2.68 8.56
N ARG A 14 7.13 2.71 7.95
CA ARG A 14 5.82 2.52 8.62
C ARG A 14 5.24 1.12 8.43
N ASN A 15 5.90 0.25 7.66
CA ASN A 15 5.39 -1.08 7.28
C ASN A 15 3.95 -1.02 6.73
N GLU A 16 3.71 -0.13 5.77
CA GLU A 16 2.39 0.08 5.17
C GLU A 16 2.46 0.31 3.67
N VAL A 17 1.35 0.03 2.99
CA VAL A 17 1.11 0.41 1.58
C VAL A 17 -0.01 1.43 1.56
N ARG A 18 0.23 2.55 0.87
CA ARG A 18 -0.76 3.61 0.66
C ARG A 18 -1.19 3.69 -0.78
N ARG A 19 -2.47 3.96 -1.01
CA ARG A 19 -3.03 4.34 -2.30
C ARG A 19 -3.35 5.84 -2.29
N TYR A 20 -2.95 6.53 -3.35
CA TYR A 20 -3.27 7.92 -3.63
C TYR A 20 -4.08 7.99 -4.91
N LYS A 21 -5.30 8.51 -4.85
CA LYS A 21 -6.04 8.86 -6.06
C LYS A 21 -5.59 10.23 -6.56
N LYS A 22 -5.85 10.50 -7.84
CA LYS A 22 -5.58 11.82 -8.43
C LYS A 22 -6.27 12.93 -7.63
N GLY A 23 -5.47 13.87 -7.13
CA GLY A 23 -5.95 14.99 -6.30
C GLY A 23 -6.00 14.72 -4.79
N GLU A 24 -5.77 13.49 -4.32
CA GLU A 24 -5.63 13.20 -2.89
C GLU A 24 -4.24 13.58 -2.39
N SER A 25 -4.18 14.39 -1.33
CA SER A 25 -2.93 14.72 -0.61
C SER A 25 -2.65 13.74 0.54
N GLN A 26 -3.70 13.09 1.05
CA GLN A 26 -3.61 12.10 2.13
C GLN A 26 -4.02 10.74 1.58
N GLY A 27 -3.03 9.93 1.20
CA GLY A 27 -3.28 8.57 0.70
C GLY A 27 -3.82 7.64 1.79
N ALA A 28 -4.69 6.71 1.41
CA ALA A 28 -5.30 5.73 2.29
C ALA A 28 -4.40 4.50 2.46
N VAL A 29 -4.28 3.99 3.70
CA VAL A 29 -3.60 2.72 3.96
C VAL A 29 -4.48 1.58 3.43
N VAL A 30 -3.92 0.75 2.55
CA VAL A 30 -4.62 -0.39 1.93
C VAL A 30 -4.06 -1.75 2.37
N ALA A 31 -2.86 -1.77 2.95
CA ALA A 31 -2.27 -2.94 3.58
C ALA A 31 -1.25 -2.51 4.67
N GLY A 32 -1.12 -3.30 5.73
CA GLY A 32 -0.20 -3.01 6.84
C GLY A 32 -0.67 -1.87 7.75
N GLY A 33 0.28 -1.08 8.26
CA GLY A 33 0.00 0.04 9.18
C GLY A 33 -0.09 -0.34 10.67
N ASN A 34 0.04 -1.62 10.99
CA ASN A 34 0.04 -2.16 12.36
C ASN A 34 1.44 -2.52 12.87
N GLY A 35 2.47 -1.89 12.31
CA GLY A 35 3.87 -2.18 12.59
C GLY A 35 4.40 -3.45 11.91
N GLY A 36 5.70 -3.70 12.11
CA GLY A 36 6.41 -4.87 11.61
C GLY A 36 6.00 -6.16 12.30
N GLY A 37 5.62 -7.20 11.56
CA GLY A 37 5.34 -8.51 12.16
C GLY A 37 4.74 -9.56 11.23
N ASN A 38 4.23 -10.63 11.82
CA ASN A 38 3.71 -11.83 11.15
C ASN A 38 2.20 -12.06 11.34
N ARG A 39 1.48 -11.08 11.90
CA ARG A 39 0.02 -11.10 11.93
C ARG A 39 -0.54 -10.84 10.52
N LEU A 40 -1.78 -11.27 10.27
CA LEU A 40 -2.45 -11.13 8.98
C LEU A 40 -2.57 -9.68 8.48
N ASP A 41 -2.55 -8.71 9.40
CA ASP A 41 -2.70 -7.28 9.16
C ASP A 41 -1.37 -6.50 9.29
N GLN A 42 -0.24 -7.20 9.33
CA GLN A 42 1.11 -6.63 9.44
C GLN A 42 1.93 -6.90 8.19
N LEU A 43 2.78 -5.93 7.83
CA LEU A 43 3.84 -6.10 6.84
C LEU A 43 5.18 -6.07 7.56
N SER A 44 6.21 -6.70 7.01
CA SER A 44 7.55 -6.68 7.60
C SER A 44 8.58 -6.34 6.54
N ASN A 45 9.11 -5.11 6.61
CA ASN A 45 10.04 -4.54 5.65
C ASN A 45 9.55 -4.66 4.18
N PRO A 46 8.37 -4.10 3.84
CA PRO A 46 7.89 -4.14 2.47
C PRO A 46 8.77 -3.26 1.56
N HIS A 47 9.07 -3.73 0.35
CA HIS A 47 9.90 -3.00 -0.62
C HIS A 47 9.33 -3.02 -2.04
N TYR A 48 8.77 -4.15 -2.46
CA TYR A 48 8.23 -4.33 -3.80
C TYR A 48 6.74 -4.61 -3.69
N ILE A 49 5.96 -3.94 -4.53
CA ILE A 49 4.53 -4.19 -4.71
C ILE A 49 4.25 -4.37 -6.19
N PHE A 50 3.31 -5.24 -6.49
CA PHE A 50 2.69 -5.37 -7.79
C PHE A 50 1.20 -5.19 -7.58
N VAL A 51 0.55 -4.43 -8.47
CA VAL A 51 -0.89 -4.22 -8.44
C VAL A 51 -1.44 -4.95 -9.64
N ASP A 52 -2.19 -6.02 -9.40
CA ASP A 52 -2.83 -6.77 -10.48
C ASP A 52 -4.03 -6.00 -11.06
N ARG A 53 -4.42 -6.34 -12.28
CA ARG A 53 -5.56 -5.72 -12.98
C ARG A 53 -6.90 -5.98 -12.29
N ASP A 54 -7.00 -7.01 -11.46
CA ASP A 54 -8.18 -7.29 -10.63
C ASP A 54 -8.16 -6.56 -9.27
N HIS A 55 -7.29 -5.57 -9.08
CA HIS A 55 -7.13 -4.80 -7.82
C HIS A 55 -6.76 -5.65 -6.59
N SER A 56 -6.30 -6.88 -6.79
CA SER A 56 -5.76 -7.71 -5.71
C SER A 56 -4.30 -7.32 -5.48
N VAL A 57 -3.97 -6.96 -4.24
CA VAL A 57 -2.61 -6.64 -3.76
C VAL A 57 -2.09 -7.79 -2.92
#